data_AF-W1DMR6-F1
#
_entry.id   AF-W1DMR6-F1
#
_cell.length_a   1.000
_cell.length_b   1.000
_cell.length_c   1.000
_cell.angle_alpha   90.00
_cell.angle_beta   90.00
_cell.angle_gamma   90.00
#
_symmetry.space_group_name_H-M   'P 1'
#
loop_
_entity.id
_entity.type
_entity.pdbx_description
1 polymer ?
#
loop_
_entity_poly.entity_id
_entity_poly.type
_entity_poly.pdbx_seq_one_letter_code
_entity_poly.pdbx_strand_id
1 'polypeptide(L)'
;MIIDGGIGAPARAEQKDAFECRSGKNHFINAFTCHSFRYVQLSGINIEQLNNVQALSVHTVLRENGGFYCSDPYINKLFEVAKRTKLNNIHSVFGDCARERFAYGGDIVALARSQVYQFDSAAIYKKTIFDFINDIRPCGGVTETAPFMGIKTNGVGGETGPLGWQLVLPYLIAIHYRHYGNVNLLAESLPFLEKQILSLEMRDFDDLVTCCLGDWGSRVHDMRNYKNGSPALHFTSACFYYYHLLIIAKICDDLGFKEKWLKYIGKANKIREKNFYHSIRIRMAALPIAVRPALFLQSTSICVMISRVH
;
A
#
# COMPACT_ATOMS: atom_id res chain seq x y z
N MET A 1 21.74 -15.64 -8.01
CA MET A 1 21.67 -15.35 -9.45
C MET A 1 21.11 -13.95 -9.59
N ILE A 2 21.88 -13.02 -10.15
CA ILE A 2 21.42 -11.64 -10.39
C ILE A 2 20.72 -11.67 -11.75
N ILE A 3 19.43 -11.36 -11.78
CA ILE A 3 18.65 -11.27 -13.01
C ILE A 3 18.82 -9.84 -13.52
N ASP A 4 19.27 -9.69 -14.76
CA ASP A 4 19.39 -8.38 -15.40
C ASP A 4 17.98 -7.78 -15.65
N GLY A 5 17.83 -6.47 -15.48
CA GLY A 5 16.54 -5.78 -15.57
C GLY A 5 15.98 -5.72 -16.99
N GLY A 6 16.79 -6.09 -18.00
CA GLY A 6 16.44 -6.03 -19.41
C GLY A 6 16.70 -4.66 -20.03
N ILE A 7 16.42 -4.55 -21.33
CA ILE A 7 16.67 -3.34 -22.13
C ILE A 7 15.90 -2.15 -21.53
N GLY A 8 16.62 -1.08 -21.20
CA GLY A 8 16.06 0.17 -20.65
C GLY A 8 15.92 0.20 -19.12
N ALA A 9 16.32 -0.86 -18.42
CA ALA A 9 16.40 -0.82 -16.95
C ALA A 9 17.48 0.18 -16.50
N PRO A 10 17.26 0.92 -15.40
CA PRO A 10 18.28 1.82 -14.86
C PRO A 10 19.52 1.04 -14.44
N ALA A 11 20.67 1.73 -14.47
CA ALA A 11 21.91 1.18 -13.94
C ALA A 11 21.70 0.73 -12.49
N ARG A 12 22.23 -0.44 -12.15
CA ARG A 12 22.06 -1.00 -10.82
C ARG A 12 22.73 -0.09 -9.79
N ALA A 13 21.98 0.31 -8.77
CA ALA A 13 22.55 1.06 -7.65
C ALA A 13 23.61 0.19 -6.94
N GLU A 14 24.84 0.67 -6.92
CA GLU A 14 25.90 0.06 -6.12
C GLU A 14 25.63 0.29 -4.64
N GLN A 15 25.54 -0.80 -3.87
CA GLN A 15 25.40 -0.75 -2.41
C GLN A 15 26.81 -0.82 -1.79
N LYS A 16 27.60 0.23 -2.01
CA LYS A 16 29.01 0.28 -1.63
C LYS A 16 29.37 1.66 -1.09
N ASP A 17 30.09 1.65 0.03
CA ASP A 17 30.81 2.80 0.55
C ASP A 17 32.32 2.65 0.28
N ALA A 18 33.00 3.77 0.08
CA ALA A 18 34.45 3.84 -0.03
C ALA A 18 34.99 4.89 0.94
N PHE A 19 36.06 4.54 1.65
CA PHE A 19 36.71 5.41 2.61
C PHE A 19 38.22 5.27 2.49
N GLU A 20 38.91 6.39 2.26
CA GLU A 20 40.36 6.45 2.20
C GLU A 20 40.94 6.68 3.60
N CYS A 21 41.68 5.70 4.10
CA CYS A 21 42.30 5.81 5.43
C CYS A 21 43.45 6.81 5.42
N ARG A 22 43.56 7.57 6.51
CA ARG A 22 44.74 8.38 6.85
C ARG A 22 45.63 7.63 7.83
N SER A 23 46.83 8.12 8.07
CA SER A 23 47.69 7.59 9.13
C SER A 23 47.02 7.70 10.50
N GLY A 24 47.25 6.70 11.35
CA GLY A 24 46.67 6.64 12.69
C GLY A 24 45.25 6.06 12.74
N LYS A 25 44.48 6.49 13.74
CA LYS A 25 43.13 5.97 14.01
C LYS A 25 42.10 6.69 13.14
N ASN A 26 41.35 5.91 12.36
CA ASN A 26 40.28 6.42 11.50
C ASN A 26 38.90 6.09 12.08
N HIS A 27 37.91 6.91 11.76
CA HIS A 27 36.49 6.68 12.05
C HIS A 27 35.65 7.08 10.85
N PHE A 28 34.73 6.22 10.44
CA PHE A 28 33.88 6.44 9.28
C PHE A 28 32.44 6.03 9.58
N ILE A 29 31.52 6.94 9.31
CA ILE A 29 30.07 6.73 9.26
C ILE A 29 29.59 7.49 8.03
N ASN A 30 28.91 6.82 7.10
CA ASN A 30 28.32 7.51 5.95
C ASN A 30 27.09 8.33 6.41
N ALA A 31 27.12 9.64 6.17
CA ALA A 31 26.06 10.57 6.56
C ALA A 31 25.02 10.83 5.44
N PHE A 32 25.32 10.44 4.20
CA PHE A 32 24.52 10.79 3.01
C PHE A 32 23.94 9.58 2.28
N THR A 33 24.14 8.38 2.80
CA THR A 33 23.50 7.16 2.29
C THR A 33 23.05 6.27 3.44
N CYS A 34 22.12 5.37 3.12
CA CYS A 34 21.82 4.22 3.95
C CYS A 34 21.76 2.97 3.08
N HIS A 35 22.08 1.82 3.68
CA HIS A 35 22.00 0.51 3.05
C HIS A 35 21.12 -0.39 3.92
N SER A 36 20.30 -1.24 3.30
CA SER A 36 19.65 -2.33 4.04
C SER A 36 20.41 -3.62 3.73
N PHE A 37 20.98 -4.23 4.77
CA PHE A 37 21.82 -5.41 4.63
C PHE A 37 21.76 -6.28 5.87
N ARG A 38 22.14 -7.55 5.70
CA ARG A 38 22.44 -8.49 6.79
C ARG A 38 23.94 -8.82 6.85
N TYR A 39 24.62 -8.72 5.72
CA TYR A 39 26.03 -9.06 5.57
C TYR A 39 26.75 -7.87 4.94
N VAL A 40 27.99 -7.62 5.37
CA VAL A 40 28.89 -6.60 4.81
C VAL A 40 30.21 -7.27 4.44
N GLN A 41 30.75 -6.91 3.28
CA GLN A 41 32.10 -7.29 2.88
C GLN A 41 33.02 -6.08 3.04
N LEU A 42 34.11 -6.25 3.79
CA LEU A 42 35.17 -5.26 3.92
C LEU A 42 36.36 -5.70 3.07
N SER A 43 36.92 -4.77 2.29
CA SER A 43 38.06 -5.03 1.39
C SER A 43 39.07 -3.91 1.52
N GLY A 44 40.36 -4.23 1.37
CA GLY A 44 41.45 -3.24 1.51
C GLY A 44 41.86 -2.96 2.96
N ILE A 45 41.44 -3.80 3.91
CA ILE A 45 41.80 -3.75 5.32
C ILE A 45 41.91 -5.18 5.86
N ASN A 46 42.88 -5.43 6.73
CA ASN A 46 43.03 -6.70 7.44
C ASN A 46 42.18 -6.69 8.72
N ILE A 47 41.72 -7.87 9.15
CA ILE A 47 40.82 -7.99 10.31
C ILE A 47 41.47 -7.42 11.58
N GLU A 48 42.79 -7.55 11.73
CA GLU A 48 43.57 -7.07 12.88
C GLU A 48 43.62 -5.54 12.96
N GLN A 49 43.33 -4.83 11.87
CA GLN A 49 43.29 -3.36 11.83
C GLN A 49 41.92 -2.81 12.25
N LEU A 50 40.90 -3.66 12.39
CA LEU A 50 39.55 -3.27 12.77
C LEU A 50 39.44 -3.13 14.28
N ASN A 51 39.21 -1.91 14.75
CA ASN A 51 38.96 -1.64 16.16
C ASN A 51 37.49 -1.91 16.55
N ASN A 52 36.55 -1.51 15.69
CA ASN A 52 35.12 -1.64 15.94
C ASN A 52 34.36 -1.57 14.61
N VAL A 53 33.39 -2.46 14.40
CA VAL A 53 32.48 -2.45 13.25
C VAL A 53 31.07 -2.64 13.79
N GLN A 54 30.20 -1.67 13.51
CA GLN A 54 28.81 -1.66 13.98
C GLN A 54 27.88 -1.28 12.85
N ALA A 55 26.74 -1.95 12.77
CA ALA A 55 25.63 -1.52 11.94
C ALA A 55 24.75 -0.56 12.75
N LEU A 56 24.50 0.62 12.20
CA LEU A 56 23.58 1.59 12.79
C LEU A 56 22.21 1.43 12.13
N SER A 57 21.18 1.20 12.93
CA SER A 57 19.80 1.22 12.41
C SER A 57 19.36 2.66 12.25
N VAL A 58 18.98 3.02 11.02
CA VAL A 58 18.51 4.36 10.66
C VAL A 58 17.10 4.22 10.11
N HIS A 59 16.16 4.95 10.69
CA HIS A 59 14.77 5.03 10.25
C HIS A 59 14.11 6.26 10.89
N THR A 60 12.93 6.66 10.42
CA THR A 60 12.12 7.67 11.11
C THR A 60 11.81 7.18 12.53
N VAL A 61 12.06 8.03 13.52
CA VAL A 61 11.74 7.72 14.91
C VAL A 61 10.23 7.70 15.07
N LEU A 62 9.71 6.54 15.46
CA LEU A 62 8.29 6.33 15.73
C LEU A 62 8.15 5.77 17.15
N ARG A 63 7.24 6.36 17.93
CA ARG A 63 6.89 5.82 19.24
C ARG A 63 6.10 4.53 19.05
N GLU A 64 6.46 3.48 19.75
CA GLU A 64 5.65 2.25 19.78
C GLU A 64 4.33 2.51 20.50
N ASN A 65 3.22 2.15 19.85
CA ASN A 65 1.86 2.38 20.34
C ASN A 65 1.12 1.08 20.67
N GLY A 66 1.73 -0.07 20.36
CA GLY A 66 1.17 -1.37 20.71
C GLY A 66 2.22 -2.48 20.59
N GLY A 67 1.94 -3.57 21.30
CA GLY A 67 2.76 -4.77 21.31
C GLY A 67 1.91 -6.02 21.16
N PHE A 68 2.57 -7.14 20.88
CA PHE A 68 1.92 -8.44 20.76
C PHE A 68 2.76 -9.49 21.49
N TYR A 69 2.08 -10.38 22.19
CA TYR A 69 2.68 -11.57 22.79
C TYR A 69 1.64 -12.69 22.84
N CYS A 70 2.08 -13.91 22.58
CA CYS A 70 1.30 -15.13 22.78
C CYS A 70 2.21 -16.28 23.24
N SER A 71 1.61 -17.43 23.56
CA SER A 71 2.35 -18.63 23.99
C SER A 71 3.17 -19.29 22.90
N ASP A 72 2.93 -18.98 21.62
CA ASP A 72 3.69 -19.52 20.49
C ASP A 72 4.94 -18.66 20.21
N PRO A 73 6.15 -19.17 20.47
CA PRO A 73 7.39 -18.42 20.24
C PRO A 73 7.61 -18.08 18.75
N TYR A 74 7.07 -18.85 17.81
CA TYR A 74 7.19 -18.57 16.38
C TYR A 74 6.38 -17.33 15.99
N ILE A 75 5.15 -17.19 16.49
CA ILE A 75 4.32 -16.02 16.21
C ILE A 75 4.92 -14.76 16.83
N ASN A 76 5.46 -14.86 18.06
CA ASN A 76 6.20 -13.76 18.68
C ASN A 76 7.40 -13.34 17.83
N LYS A 77 8.15 -14.31 17.28
CA LYS A 77 9.28 -14.02 16.39
C LYS A 77 8.82 -13.37 15.08
N LEU A 78 7.70 -13.80 14.52
CA LEU A 78 7.13 -13.22 13.30
C LEU A 78 6.73 -11.75 13.52
N PHE A 79 6.12 -11.44 14.66
CA PHE A 79 5.79 -10.06 15.04
C PHE A 79 7.05 -9.17 15.12
N GLU A 80 8.11 -9.66 15.76
CA GLU A 80 9.40 -8.94 15.85
C GLU A 80 10.07 -8.74 14.48
N VAL A 81 9.98 -9.73 13.59
CA VAL A 81 10.48 -9.58 12.21
C VAL A 81 9.66 -8.53 11.46
N ALA A 82 8.32 -8.60 11.53
CA ALA A 82 7.44 -7.63 10.87
C ALA A 82 7.69 -6.19 11.38
N LYS A 83 7.93 -6.02 12.69
CA LYS A 83 8.33 -4.76 13.31
C LYS A 83 9.59 -4.19 12.67
N ARG A 84 10.65 -5.00 12.60
CA ARG A 84 11.94 -4.59 12.02
C ARG A 84 11.82 -4.30 10.53
N THR A 85 11.03 -5.09 9.80
CA THR A 85 10.75 -4.85 8.38
C THR A 85 10.08 -3.50 8.15
N LYS A 86 9.08 -3.14 8.97
CA LYS A 86 8.44 -1.81 8.89
C LYS A 86 9.47 -0.71 9.14
N LEU A 87 10.21 -0.76 10.24
CA LEU A 87 11.20 0.27 10.56
C LEU A 87 12.27 0.41 9.47
N ASN A 88 12.77 -0.71 8.92
CA ASN A 88 13.74 -0.69 7.82
C ASN A 88 13.22 0.00 6.54
N ASN A 89 11.90 0.12 6.38
CA ASN A 89 11.29 0.71 5.20
C ASN A 89 10.79 2.14 5.43
N ILE A 90 10.98 2.72 6.63
CA ILE A 90 10.47 4.07 6.94
C ILE A 90 11.63 5.05 7.07
N HIS A 91 11.85 5.83 6.01
CA HIS A 91 12.86 6.88 5.94
C HIS A 91 12.23 8.16 5.39
N SER A 92 11.57 8.94 6.24
CA SER A 92 10.71 10.11 5.87
C SER A 92 9.47 9.79 5.02
N VAL A 93 9.45 8.63 4.36
CA VAL A 93 8.37 8.03 3.58
C VAL A 93 8.33 6.53 3.88
N PHE A 94 7.22 5.88 3.51
CA PHE A 94 7.07 4.42 3.57
C PHE A 94 7.56 3.78 2.27
N GLY A 95 8.84 3.40 2.20
CA GLY A 95 9.42 2.74 1.03
C GLY A 95 8.94 1.29 0.86
N ASP A 96 8.89 0.82 -0.39
CA ASP A 96 8.57 -0.57 -0.76
C ASP A 96 9.67 -1.55 -0.30
N CYS A 97 10.90 -1.28 -0.71
CA CYS A 97 12.03 -2.16 -0.51
C CYS A 97 13.35 -1.39 -0.41
N ALA A 98 14.39 -2.11 0.01
CA ALA A 98 15.74 -1.58 0.14
C ALA A 98 16.40 -1.13 -1.18
N ARG A 99 15.87 -1.58 -2.33
CA ARG A 99 16.44 -1.32 -3.67
C ARG A 99 15.85 -0.06 -4.29
N GLU A 100 14.53 -0.01 -4.46
CA GLU A 100 13.84 1.10 -5.14
C GLU A 100 13.54 2.25 -4.18
N ARG A 101 13.11 1.91 -2.95
CA ARG A 101 12.80 2.84 -1.86
C ARG A 101 11.72 3.87 -2.22
N PHE A 102 10.83 3.52 -3.14
CA PHE A 102 9.73 4.39 -3.52
C PHE A 102 8.53 4.16 -2.62
N ALA A 103 7.76 5.24 -2.42
CA ALA A 103 6.60 5.23 -1.52
C ALA A 103 5.32 4.80 -2.24
N TYR A 104 5.24 3.52 -2.60
CA TYR A 104 4.12 2.97 -3.34
C TYR A 104 2.82 2.96 -2.52
N GLY A 105 1.76 3.52 -3.09
CA GLY A 105 0.47 3.64 -2.43
C GLY A 105 -0.16 2.30 -2.04
N GLY A 106 -0.04 1.28 -2.89
CA GLY A 106 -0.59 -0.05 -2.63
C GLY A 106 0.05 -0.74 -1.42
N ASP A 107 1.38 -0.66 -1.30
CA ASP A 107 2.15 -1.19 -0.18
C ASP A 107 1.77 -0.48 1.14
N ILE A 108 1.60 0.84 1.08
CA ILE A 108 1.14 1.64 2.22
C ILE A 108 -0.26 1.20 2.65
N VAL A 109 -1.20 1.04 1.70
CA VAL A 109 -2.57 0.56 1.98
C VAL A 109 -2.54 -0.81 2.65
N ALA A 110 -1.75 -1.75 2.14
CA ALA A 110 -1.65 -3.10 2.68
C ALA A 110 -1.19 -3.11 4.16
N LEU A 111 -0.30 -2.18 4.53
CA LEU A 111 0.26 -2.12 5.88
C LEU A 111 -0.45 -1.15 6.82
N ALA A 112 -1.25 -0.21 6.32
CA ALA A 112 -1.60 0.98 7.10
C ALA A 112 -2.31 0.70 8.42
N ARG A 113 -3.22 -0.28 8.43
CA ARG A 113 -3.93 -0.66 9.65
C ARG A 113 -3.01 -1.26 10.70
N SER A 114 -2.13 -2.17 10.27
CA SER A 114 -1.18 -2.81 11.19
C SER A 114 -0.13 -1.82 11.71
N GLN A 115 0.14 -0.76 10.95
CA GLN A 115 1.12 0.26 11.31
C GLN A 115 0.61 1.14 12.46
N VAL A 116 -0.64 1.63 12.42
CA VAL A 116 -1.20 2.44 13.53
C VAL A 116 -1.38 1.67 14.84
N TYR A 117 -1.61 0.36 14.77
CA TYR A 117 -1.65 -0.49 15.97
C TYR A 117 -0.27 -0.71 16.59
N GLN A 118 0.81 -0.56 15.82
CA GLN A 118 2.16 -0.86 16.26
C GLN A 118 2.94 0.40 16.64
N PHE A 119 2.73 1.48 15.91
CA PHE A 119 3.45 2.74 16.07
C PHE A 119 2.51 3.94 16.00
N ASP A 120 2.79 4.95 16.82
CA ASP A 120 2.18 6.27 16.69
C ASP A 120 2.62 6.88 15.36
N SER A 121 1.70 6.86 14.41
CA SER A 121 1.94 7.21 13.01
C SER A 121 1.17 8.47 12.61
N ALA A 122 0.59 9.21 13.57
CA ALA A 122 -0.27 10.36 13.29
C ALA A 122 0.42 11.42 12.40
N ALA A 123 1.66 11.78 12.76
CA ALA A 123 2.43 12.80 12.05
C ALA A 123 2.87 12.33 10.66
N ILE A 124 3.46 11.13 10.56
CA ILE A 124 3.96 10.60 9.29
C ILE A 124 2.82 10.30 8.32
N TYR A 125 1.65 9.82 8.79
CA TYR A 125 0.49 9.63 7.93
C TYR A 125 -0.10 10.92 7.43
N LYS A 126 -0.19 11.95 8.28
CA LYS A 126 -0.62 13.29 7.83
C LYS A 126 0.31 13.78 6.72
N LYS A 127 1.63 13.68 6.93
CA LYS A 127 2.63 14.05 5.92
C LYS A 127 2.46 13.24 4.63
N THR A 128 2.34 11.92 4.70
CA THR A 128 2.13 11.06 3.52
C THR A 128 0.84 11.38 2.77
N ILE A 129 -0.27 11.67 3.48
CA ILE A 129 -1.52 12.10 2.85
C ILE A 129 -1.29 13.38 2.04
N PHE A 130 -0.58 14.36 2.60
CA PHE A 130 -0.27 15.60 1.89
C PHE A 130 0.74 15.41 0.75
N ASP A 131 1.70 14.48 0.86
CA ASP A 131 2.56 14.12 -0.28
C ASP A 131 1.70 13.65 -1.47
N PHE A 132 0.75 12.73 -1.23
CA PHE A 132 -0.15 12.26 -2.29
C PHE A 132 -1.10 13.35 -2.79
N ILE A 133 -1.61 14.23 -1.93
CA ILE A 133 -2.45 15.37 -2.35
C ILE A 133 -1.67 16.31 -3.28
N ASN A 134 -0.43 16.64 -2.90
CA ASN A 134 0.43 17.54 -3.67
C ASN A 134 0.82 16.93 -5.03
N ASP A 135 0.86 15.60 -5.13
CA ASP A 135 1.15 14.88 -6.37
C ASP A 135 -0.09 14.52 -7.20
N ILE A 136 -1.31 14.91 -6.80
CA ILE A 136 -2.51 14.70 -7.63
C ILE A 136 -2.31 15.31 -9.01
N ARG A 137 -2.55 14.50 -10.05
CA ARG A 137 -2.37 14.92 -11.44
C ARG A 137 -3.46 15.92 -11.85
N PRO A 138 -3.25 16.73 -12.92
CA PRO A 138 -4.26 17.68 -13.39
C PRO A 138 -5.63 17.04 -13.63
N CYS A 139 -5.67 15.81 -14.16
CA CYS A 139 -6.89 15.02 -14.38
C CYS A 139 -7.62 14.58 -13.09
N GLY A 140 -6.99 14.72 -11.92
CA GLY A 140 -7.56 14.38 -10.62
C GLY A 140 -7.12 13.03 -10.04
N GLY A 141 -6.45 12.19 -10.83
CA GLY A 141 -5.97 10.90 -10.35
C GLY A 141 -4.75 11.04 -9.43
N VAL A 142 -4.65 10.09 -8.49
CA VAL A 142 -3.53 9.98 -7.53
C VAL A 142 -2.39 9.22 -8.20
N THR A 143 -1.13 9.56 -7.91
CA THR A 143 0.06 8.89 -8.44
C THR A 143 0.28 7.52 -7.79
N GLU A 144 1.09 6.67 -8.43
CA GLU A 144 1.44 5.36 -7.87
C GLU A 144 2.32 5.47 -6.61
N THR A 145 3.19 6.48 -6.60
CA THR A 145 4.10 6.83 -5.51
C THR A 145 3.98 8.31 -5.18
N ALA A 146 4.27 8.68 -3.93
CA ALA A 146 4.41 10.07 -3.51
C ALA A 146 5.58 10.21 -2.52
N PRO A 147 6.64 10.98 -2.84
CA PRO A 147 6.80 11.81 -4.04
C PRO A 147 6.84 11.01 -5.35
N PHE A 148 6.22 11.55 -6.40
CA PHE A 148 6.23 10.94 -7.73
C PHE A 148 7.56 11.25 -8.45
N MET A 149 8.28 10.20 -8.81
CA MET A 149 9.65 10.29 -9.34
C MET A 149 9.73 9.99 -10.84
N GLY A 150 8.63 10.10 -11.59
CA GLY A 150 8.61 9.83 -13.03
C GLY A 150 8.70 8.35 -13.40
N ILE A 151 8.28 7.46 -12.49
CA ILE A 151 8.27 6.02 -12.75
C ILE A 151 7.22 5.66 -13.80
N LYS A 152 7.46 4.58 -14.54
CA LYS A 152 6.43 4.01 -15.40
C LYS A 152 5.31 3.45 -14.52
N THR A 153 4.09 3.95 -14.73
CA THR A 153 2.89 3.58 -13.98
C THR A 153 1.82 2.96 -14.89
N ASN A 154 0.93 2.16 -14.30
CA ASN A 154 -0.23 1.56 -14.96
C ASN A 154 -1.56 2.23 -14.55
N GLY A 155 -1.65 3.57 -14.59
CA GLY A 155 -2.88 4.30 -14.25
C GLY A 155 -3.74 4.71 -15.44
N VAL A 156 -4.81 5.45 -15.14
CA VAL A 156 -5.83 5.92 -16.10
C VAL A 156 -5.33 7.04 -17.04
N GLY A 157 -4.02 7.25 -17.15
CA GLY A 157 -3.37 8.29 -17.94
C GLY A 157 -2.77 9.41 -17.09
N GLY A 158 -1.95 10.26 -17.71
CA GLY A 158 -1.34 11.44 -17.07
C GLY A 158 -0.46 11.11 -15.85
N GLU A 159 0.26 9.98 -15.88
CA GLU A 159 1.14 9.52 -14.78
C GLU A 159 0.41 9.18 -13.46
N THR A 160 -0.90 8.95 -13.53
CA THR A 160 -1.67 8.44 -12.39
C THR A 160 -1.27 7.00 -12.05
N GLY A 161 -1.52 6.58 -10.81
CA GLY A 161 -1.25 5.24 -10.33
C GLY A 161 -2.30 4.21 -10.73
N PRO A 162 -1.99 2.91 -10.57
CA PRO A 162 -2.97 1.84 -10.70
C PRO A 162 -4.16 2.02 -9.75
N LEU A 163 -5.34 1.51 -10.13
CA LEU A 163 -6.58 1.71 -9.36
C LEU A 163 -6.43 1.34 -7.87
N GLY A 164 -5.79 0.21 -7.56
CA GLY A 164 -5.56 -0.22 -6.17
C GLY A 164 -4.56 0.63 -5.40
N TRP A 165 -3.59 1.25 -6.09
CA TRP A 165 -2.55 2.09 -5.48
C TRP A 165 -3.08 3.48 -5.18
N GLN A 166 -3.98 3.99 -6.03
CA GLN A 166 -4.69 5.25 -5.79
C GLN A 166 -5.55 5.23 -4.50
N LEU A 167 -5.88 4.05 -3.98
CA LEU A 167 -6.64 3.88 -2.74
C LEU A 167 -5.92 4.46 -1.50
N VAL A 168 -4.59 4.66 -1.58
CA VAL A 168 -3.77 5.20 -0.50
C VAL A 168 -4.33 6.50 0.07
N LEU A 169 -4.79 7.42 -0.78
CA LEU A 169 -5.29 8.71 -0.35
C LEU A 169 -6.56 8.56 0.52
N PRO A 170 -7.70 8.04 0.01
CA PRO A 170 -8.90 7.86 0.83
C PRO A 170 -8.67 6.94 2.02
N TYR A 171 -7.89 5.86 1.85
CA TYR A 171 -7.70 4.88 2.91
C TYR A 171 -6.87 5.42 4.07
N LEU A 172 -5.77 6.14 3.82
CA LEU A 172 -4.99 6.76 4.89
C LEU A 172 -5.78 7.84 5.62
N ILE A 173 -6.56 8.67 4.91
CA ILE A 173 -7.45 9.66 5.55
C ILE A 173 -8.42 8.96 6.50
N ALA A 174 -9.07 7.89 6.05
CA ALA A 174 -10.02 7.13 6.87
C ALA A 174 -9.36 6.37 8.03
N ILE A 175 -8.14 5.86 7.87
CA ILE A 175 -7.38 5.24 8.96
C ILE A 175 -6.94 6.29 9.97
N HIS A 176 -6.45 7.45 9.51
CA HIS A 176 -6.01 8.55 10.35
C HIS A 176 -7.16 9.07 11.21
N TYR A 177 -8.31 9.37 10.60
CA TYR A 177 -9.49 9.79 11.31
C TYR A 177 -9.97 8.75 12.33
N ARG A 178 -10.12 7.47 11.93
CA ARG A 178 -10.61 6.42 12.84
C ARG A 178 -9.70 6.17 14.03
N HIS A 179 -8.39 6.32 13.86
CA HIS A 179 -7.42 6.00 14.91
C HIS A 179 -7.06 7.21 15.79
N TYR A 180 -7.02 8.41 15.21
CA TYR A 180 -6.57 9.64 15.89
C TYR A 180 -7.65 10.72 16.04
N GLY A 181 -8.85 10.53 15.49
CA GLY A 181 -9.99 11.45 15.65
C GLY A 181 -9.86 12.80 14.92
N ASN A 182 -8.95 12.93 13.94
CA ASN A 182 -8.71 14.21 13.26
C ASN A 182 -9.80 14.53 12.21
N VAL A 183 -10.90 15.15 12.66
CA VAL A 183 -12.03 15.55 11.80
C VAL A 183 -11.62 16.61 10.77
N ASN A 184 -10.74 17.56 11.13
CA ASN A 184 -10.31 18.62 10.21
C ASN A 184 -9.65 18.04 8.96
N LEU A 185 -8.85 16.98 9.11
CA LEU A 185 -8.24 16.29 7.98
C LEU A 185 -9.28 15.71 7.01
N LEU A 186 -10.44 15.24 7.50
CA LEU A 186 -11.53 14.80 6.63
C LEU A 186 -12.06 15.95 5.77
N ALA A 187 -12.38 17.08 6.41
CA ALA A 187 -12.95 18.24 5.75
C ALA A 187 -11.98 18.85 4.73
N GLU A 188 -10.71 19.02 5.11
CA GLU A 188 -9.63 19.52 4.26
C GLU A 188 -9.38 18.61 3.05
N SER A 189 -9.50 17.29 3.24
CA SER A 189 -9.18 16.31 2.19
C SER A 189 -10.35 16.01 1.25
N LEU A 190 -11.60 16.30 1.65
CA LEU A 190 -12.79 15.93 0.88
C LEU A 190 -12.77 16.44 -0.57
N PRO A 191 -12.42 17.71 -0.88
CA PRO A 191 -12.38 18.18 -2.27
C PRO A 191 -11.42 17.38 -3.17
N PHE A 192 -10.29 16.91 -2.61
CA PHE A 192 -9.33 16.08 -3.33
C PHE A 192 -9.87 14.67 -3.60
N LEU A 193 -10.59 14.09 -2.64
CA LEU A 193 -11.28 12.82 -2.83
C LEU A 193 -12.40 12.93 -3.88
N GLU A 194 -13.15 14.03 -3.89
CA GLU A 194 -14.16 14.26 -4.92
C GLU A 194 -13.53 14.38 -6.31
N LYS A 195 -12.40 15.09 -6.42
CA LYS A 195 -11.63 15.19 -7.67
C LYS A 195 -11.11 13.83 -8.14
N GLN A 196 -10.62 13.00 -7.22
CA GLN A 196 -10.18 11.63 -7.51
C GLN A 196 -11.34 10.77 -8.03
N ILE A 197 -12.51 10.80 -7.37
CA ILE A 197 -13.67 10.04 -7.83
C ILE A 197 -14.12 10.49 -9.22
N LEU A 198 -14.14 11.80 -9.49
CA LEU A 198 -14.43 12.31 -10.84
C LEU A 198 -13.42 11.79 -11.87
N SER A 199 -12.13 11.73 -11.52
CA SER A 199 -11.09 11.15 -12.39
C SER A 199 -11.36 9.68 -12.73
N LEU A 200 -11.82 8.88 -11.78
CA LEU A 200 -12.14 7.47 -12.00
C LEU A 200 -13.42 7.30 -12.82
N GLU A 201 -14.37 8.23 -12.69
CA GLU A 201 -15.65 8.21 -13.42
C GLU A 201 -15.56 8.65 -14.88
N MET A 202 -14.46 9.29 -15.28
CA MET A 202 -14.21 9.63 -16.69
C MET A 202 -13.83 8.42 -17.56
N ARG A 203 -13.82 7.21 -17.00
CA ARG A 203 -13.41 5.95 -17.64
C ARG A 203 -14.51 4.92 -17.43
N ASP A 204 -14.69 4.04 -18.42
CA ASP A 204 -15.53 2.88 -18.23
C ASP A 204 -14.86 1.87 -17.28
N PHE A 205 -15.68 1.05 -16.63
CA PHE A 205 -15.15 0.10 -15.63
C PHE A 205 -14.14 -0.88 -16.24
N ASP A 206 -14.36 -1.33 -17.48
CA ASP A 206 -13.42 -2.24 -18.15
C ASP A 206 -12.07 -1.56 -18.46
N ASP A 207 -12.06 -0.24 -18.71
CA ASP A 207 -10.81 0.52 -18.80
C ASP A 207 -10.08 0.56 -17.46
N LEU A 208 -10.80 0.79 -16.36
CA LEU A 208 -10.23 0.77 -15.01
C LEU A 208 -9.61 -0.60 -14.67
N VAL A 209 -10.18 -1.69 -15.18
CA VAL A 209 -9.64 -3.05 -15.00
C VAL A 209 -8.27 -3.18 -15.67
N THR A 210 -8.07 -2.57 -16.85
CA THR A 210 -6.76 -2.62 -17.54
C THR A 210 -5.66 -1.85 -16.79
N CYS A 211 -6.05 -0.83 -16.02
CA CYS A 211 -5.16 -0.03 -15.16
C CYS A 211 -4.99 -0.63 -13.75
N CYS A 212 -5.44 -1.85 -13.49
CA CYS A 212 -5.33 -2.47 -12.18
C CYS A 212 -4.17 -3.48 -12.17
N LEU A 213 -3.38 -3.50 -11.08
CA LEU A 213 -2.37 -4.55 -10.86
C LEU A 213 -2.94 -5.76 -10.08
N GLY A 214 -4.17 -5.64 -9.57
CA GLY A 214 -4.87 -6.71 -8.86
C GLY A 214 -4.19 -7.13 -7.55
N ASP A 215 -4.28 -8.42 -7.24
CA ASP A 215 -3.51 -9.12 -6.20
C ASP A 215 -2.04 -9.27 -6.65
N TRP A 216 -1.28 -8.18 -6.56
CA TRP A 216 0.13 -8.16 -6.95
C TRP A 216 0.97 -9.01 -6.01
N GLY A 217 1.84 -9.86 -6.58
CA GLY A 217 2.62 -10.83 -5.81
C GLY A 217 1.87 -12.12 -5.45
N SER A 218 0.69 -12.36 -6.02
CA SER A 218 -0.07 -13.59 -5.81
C SER A 218 0.73 -14.84 -6.17
N ARG A 219 0.62 -15.90 -5.35
CA ARG A 219 1.31 -17.19 -5.59
C ARG A 219 0.82 -17.92 -6.83
N VAL A 220 -0.40 -17.63 -7.28
CA VAL A 220 -1.05 -18.27 -8.44
C VAL A 220 -1.05 -17.35 -9.67
N HIS A 221 -0.22 -16.31 -9.66
CA HIS A 221 -0.07 -15.39 -10.77
C HIS A 221 0.47 -16.11 -12.03
N ASP A 222 -0.04 -15.72 -13.20
CA ASP A 222 0.45 -16.22 -14.48
C ASP A 222 1.81 -15.59 -14.84
N MET A 223 2.89 -16.35 -14.58
CA MET A 223 4.27 -15.94 -14.84
C MET A 223 4.55 -15.57 -16.30
N ARG A 224 3.70 -16.00 -17.27
CA ARG A 224 3.85 -15.65 -18.69
C ARG A 224 3.44 -14.21 -18.98
N ASN A 225 2.66 -13.59 -18.09
CA ASN A 225 2.20 -12.21 -18.24
C ASN A 225 2.29 -11.47 -16.90
N TYR A 226 3.50 -11.02 -16.52
CA TYR A 226 3.70 -10.32 -15.24
C TYR A 226 2.82 -9.08 -15.03
N LYS A 227 2.39 -8.41 -16.10
CA LYS A 227 1.57 -7.20 -16.03
C LYS A 227 0.07 -7.46 -15.78
N ASN A 228 -0.47 -8.58 -16.31
CA ASN A 228 -1.89 -8.92 -16.23
C ASN A 228 -2.16 -10.32 -15.65
N GLY A 229 -1.15 -10.99 -15.10
CA GLY A 229 -1.27 -12.33 -14.56
C GLY A 229 -1.89 -12.41 -13.17
N SER A 230 -2.32 -11.27 -12.61
CA SER A 230 -2.98 -11.25 -11.30
C SER A 230 -4.32 -11.99 -11.36
N PRO A 231 -4.59 -12.92 -10.43
CA PRO A 231 -5.83 -13.67 -10.43
C PRO A 231 -7.03 -12.75 -10.19
N ALA A 232 -8.16 -13.07 -10.82
CA ALA A 232 -9.44 -12.40 -10.59
C ALA A 232 -9.40 -10.86 -10.77
N LEU A 233 -8.61 -10.36 -11.73
CA LEU A 233 -8.35 -8.94 -11.95
C LEU A 233 -9.63 -8.07 -12.03
N HIS A 234 -10.67 -8.56 -12.71
CA HIS A 234 -11.96 -7.87 -12.82
C HIS A 234 -12.64 -7.71 -11.44
N PHE A 235 -12.61 -8.78 -10.63
CA PHE A 235 -13.15 -8.77 -9.27
C PHE A 235 -12.36 -7.87 -8.34
N THR A 236 -11.03 -7.94 -8.34
CA THR A 236 -10.19 -7.07 -7.50
C THR A 236 -10.37 -5.61 -7.88
N SER A 237 -10.49 -5.30 -9.18
CA SER A 237 -10.78 -3.94 -9.66
C SER A 237 -12.14 -3.44 -9.17
N ALA A 238 -13.17 -4.30 -9.20
CA ALA A 238 -14.49 -3.96 -8.67
C ALA A 238 -14.41 -3.67 -7.16
N CYS A 239 -13.66 -4.47 -6.40
CA CYS A 239 -13.43 -4.27 -4.97
C CYS A 239 -12.72 -2.94 -4.69
N PHE A 240 -11.64 -2.62 -5.41
CA PHE A 240 -10.94 -1.36 -5.23
C PHE A 240 -11.82 -0.16 -5.55
N TYR A 241 -12.53 -0.19 -6.68
CA TYR A 241 -13.40 0.92 -7.06
C TYR A 241 -14.58 1.11 -6.10
N TYR A 242 -15.23 0.00 -5.73
CA TYR A 242 -16.26 -0.02 -4.70
C TYR A 242 -15.75 0.58 -3.38
N TYR A 243 -14.51 0.24 -2.99
CA TYR A 243 -13.96 0.69 -1.73
C TYR A 243 -13.63 2.19 -1.70
N HIS A 244 -13.15 2.78 -2.81
CA HIS A 244 -13.03 4.24 -2.94
C HIS A 244 -14.37 4.94 -2.66
N LEU A 245 -15.45 4.44 -3.27
CA LEU A 245 -16.80 5.00 -3.13
C LEU A 245 -17.35 4.83 -1.70
N LEU A 246 -17.10 3.69 -1.06
CA LEU A 246 -17.50 3.48 0.33
C LEU A 246 -16.78 4.41 1.30
N ILE A 247 -15.48 4.62 1.12
CA ILE A 247 -14.71 5.49 2.02
C ILE A 247 -15.21 6.92 1.91
N ILE A 248 -15.33 7.47 0.69
CA ILE A 248 -15.82 8.85 0.52
C ILE A 248 -17.26 9.00 1.00
N ALA A 249 -18.14 8.00 0.77
CA ALA A 249 -19.49 8.02 1.32
C ALA A 249 -19.46 8.10 2.85
N LYS A 250 -18.65 7.27 3.51
CA LYS A 250 -18.51 7.28 4.97
C LYS A 250 -17.97 8.61 5.50
N ILE A 251 -17.01 9.21 4.81
CA ILE A 251 -16.48 10.55 5.15
C ILE A 251 -17.57 11.61 5.02
N CYS A 252 -18.37 11.60 3.96
CA CYS A 252 -19.50 12.53 3.81
C CYS A 252 -20.53 12.36 4.92
N ASP A 253 -20.82 11.12 5.34
CA ASP A 253 -21.70 10.81 6.46
C ASP A 253 -21.14 11.34 7.79
N ASP A 254 -19.86 11.09 8.08
CA ASP A 254 -19.19 11.59 9.30
C ASP A 254 -19.14 13.13 9.37
N LEU A 255 -19.11 13.81 8.22
CA LEU A 255 -19.16 15.28 8.12
C LEU A 255 -20.59 15.85 8.05
N GLY A 256 -21.63 15.01 8.07
CA GLY A 256 -23.03 15.44 7.99
C GLY A 256 -23.51 15.86 6.59
N PHE A 257 -22.75 15.59 5.54
CA PHE A 257 -23.12 15.90 4.15
C PHE A 257 -24.05 14.84 3.54
N LYS A 258 -25.31 14.82 3.98
CA LYS A 258 -26.31 13.80 3.63
C LYS A 258 -26.51 13.60 2.12
N GLU A 259 -26.58 14.68 1.34
CA GLU A 259 -26.75 14.58 -0.12
C GLU A 259 -25.55 13.95 -0.81
N LYS A 260 -24.32 14.35 -0.40
CA LYS A 260 -23.08 13.77 -0.91
C LYS A 260 -22.96 12.29 -0.51
N TRP A 261 -23.33 11.95 0.72
CA TRP A 261 -23.41 10.56 1.17
C TRP A 261 -24.35 9.74 0.29
N LEU A 262 -25.60 10.19 0.07
CA LEU A 262 -26.57 9.52 -0.81
C LEU A 262 -26.04 9.32 -2.24
N LYS A 263 -25.36 10.33 -2.78
CA LYS A 263 -24.71 10.26 -4.10
C LYS A 263 -23.66 9.15 -4.14
N TYR A 264 -22.69 9.13 -3.21
CA TYR A 264 -21.58 8.19 -3.26
C TYR A 264 -21.98 6.76 -2.84
N ILE A 265 -22.87 6.59 -1.85
CA ILE A 265 -23.38 5.27 -1.47
C ILE A 265 -24.24 4.67 -2.59
N GLY A 266 -25.03 5.50 -3.30
CA GLY A 266 -25.80 5.06 -4.47
C GLY A 266 -24.88 4.54 -5.59
N LYS A 267 -23.77 5.22 -5.86
CA LYS A 267 -22.74 4.75 -6.81
C LYS A 267 -22.10 3.44 -6.35
N ALA A 268 -21.74 3.32 -5.08
CA ALA A 268 -21.18 2.10 -4.51
C ALA A 268 -22.16 0.91 -4.68
N ASN A 269 -23.44 1.13 -4.39
CA ASN A 269 -24.48 0.10 -4.56
C ASN A 269 -24.62 -0.38 -6.00
N LYS A 270 -24.55 0.52 -6.99
CA LYS A 270 -24.56 0.14 -8.42
C LYS A 270 -23.38 -0.75 -8.80
N ILE A 271 -22.17 -0.43 -8.32
CA ILE A 271 -20.98 -1.28 -8.54
C ILE A 271 -21.18 -2.65 -7.90
N ARG A 272 -21.77 -2.69 -6.69
CA ARG A 272 -22.04 -3.94 -5.99
C ARG A 272 -23.04 -4.82 -6.74
N GLU A 273 -24.14 -4.24 -7.21
CA GLU A 273 -25.19 -4.92 -7.97
C GLU A 273 -24.66 -5.46 -9.31
N LYS A 274 -23.95 -4.63 -10.08
CA LYS A 274 -23.44 -5.01 -11.40
C LYS A 274 -22.36 -6.09 -11.34
N ASN A 275 -21.41 -5.98 -10.40
CA ASN A 275 -20.18 -6.79 -10.44
C ASN A 275 -20.13 -7.95 -9.43
N PHE A 276 -20.79 -7.83 -8.27
CA PHE A 276 -20.74 -8.89 -7.25
C PHE A 276 -21.96 -9.83 -7.32
N TYR A 277 -23.16 -9.34 -7.60
CA TYR A 277 -24.33 -10.22 -7.72
C TYR A 277 -24.36 -10.98 -9.06
N HIS A 278 -23.86 -10.39 -10.15
CA HIS A 278 -23.76 -11.07 -11.44
C HIS A 278 -22.71 -12.21 -11.42
N SER A 279 -21.57 -12.00 -10.77
CA SER A 279 -20.52 -13.02 -10.62
C SER A 279 -20.96 -14.20 -9.72
N ILE A 280 -21.75 -13.95 -8.68
CA ILE A 280 -22.39 -14.99 -7.87
C ILE A 280 -23.43 -15.76 -8.69
N ARG A 281 -24.30 -15.08 -9.46
CA ARG A 281 -25.30 -15.76 -10.32
C ARG A 281 -24.68 -16.65 -11.39
N ILE A 282 -23.60 -16.22 -12.06
CA ILE A 282 -22.90 -17.03 -13.07
C ILE A 282 -22.30 -18.30 -12.43
N ARG A 283 -21.65 -18.17 -11.27
CA ARG A 283 -21.08 -19.33 -10.55
C ARG A 283 -22.17 -20.26 -9.99
N MET A 284 -23.31 -19.74 -9.55
CA MET A 284 -24.44 -20.57 -9.10
C MET A 284 -25.19 -21.25 -10.25
N ALA A 285 -25.25 -20.63 -11.43
CA ALA A 285 -25.81 -21.26 -12.62
C ALA A 285 -24.94 -22.42 -13.14
N ALA A 286 -23.62 -22.36 -12.90
CA ALA A 286 -22.67 -23.44 -13.23
C ALA A 286 -22.64 -24.59 -12.20
N LEU A 287 -23.34 -24.46 -11.06
CA LEU A 287 -23.46 -25.51 -10.05
C LEU A 287 -24.69 -26.41 -10.31
N PRO A 288 -24.60 -27.73 -10.01
CA PRO A 288 -25.73 -28.65 -10.10
C PRO A 288 -26.95 -28.14 -9.33
N ILE A 289 -28.14 -28.37 -9.86
CA ILE A 289 -29.42 -27.84 -9.35
C ILE A 289 -29.62 -28.12 -7.85
N ALA A 290 -29.07 -29.21 -7.33
CA ALA A 290 -29.18 -29.64 -5.94
C ALA A 290 -28.50 -28.70 -4.90
N VAL A 291 -27.59 -27.80 -5.31
CA VAL A 291 -26.81 -26.94 -4.38
C VAL A 291 -27.34 -25.50 -4.32
N ARG A 292 -28.32 -25.16 -5.16
CA ARG A 292 -28.83 -23.79 -5.33
C ARG A 292 -29.63 -23.21 -4.14
N PRO A 293 -30.42 -23.99 -3.37
CA PRO A 293 -31.24 -23.41 -2.29
C PRO A 293 -30.46 -22.96 -1.05
N ALA A 294 -29.31 -23.56 -0.75
CA ALA A 294 -28.57 -23.31 0.50
C ALA A 294 -27.80 -21.98 0.53
N LEU A 295 -27.44 -21.42 -0.64
CA LEU A 295 -26.63 -20.20 -0.78
C LEU A 295 -27.46 -18.91 -0.87
N PHE A 296 -28.75 -19.01 -1.21
CA PHE A 296 -29.62 -17.84 -1.33
C PHE A 296 -29.90 -17.17 0.03
N LEU A 297 -29.87 -17.94 1.13
CA LEU A 297 -30.07 -17.45 2.49
C LEU A 297 -28.79 -16.90 3.15
N GLN A 298 -27.60 -17.24 2.64
CA GLN A 298 -26.32 -16.73 3.16
C GLN A 298 -25.86 -15.43 2.48
N SER A 299 -26.40 -15.09 1.30
CA SER A 299 -25.92 -13.93 0.52
C SER A 299 -26.52 -12.57 0.93
N THR A 300 -27.54 -12.55 1.80
CA THR A 300 -28.09 -11.31 2.38
C THR A 300 -27.33 -10.82 3.61
N SER A 301 -26.44 -11.65 4.17
CA SER A 301 -25.52 -11.27 5.23
C SER A 301 -24.11 -11.45 4.73
N ILE A 302 -23.42 -10.36 4.41
CA ILE A 302 -21.95 -10.40 4.26
C ILE A 302 -21.42 -10.84 5.63
N CYS A 303 -21.18 -12.14 5.76
CA CYS A 303 -20.50 -12.73 6.90
C CYS A 303 -19.05 -12.25 6.84
N VAL A 304 -18.79 -11.10 7.45
CA VAL A 304 -17.47 -10.78 7.95
C VAL A 304 -17.20 -11.83 9.02
N MET A 305 -16.46 -12.88 8.67
CA MET A 305 -15.88 -13.80 9.65
C MET A 305 -14.89 -12.99 10.50
N ILE A 306 -15.41 -12.35 11.54
CA ILE A 306 -14.66 -11.98 12.72
C ILE A 306 -14.61 -13.26 13.56
N SER A 307 -13.53 -14.03 13.45
CA SER A 307 -13.26 -15.04 14.48
C SER A 307 -12.96 -14.30 15.78
N ARG A 308 -13.97 -14.13 16.63
CA ARG A 308 -13.76 -13.93 18.07
C ARG A 308 -13.10 -15.20 18.58
N VAL A 309 -11.80 -15.12 18.88
CA VAL A 309 -11.13 -16.12 19.69
C VAL A 309 -11.43 -15.73 21.14
N HIS A 310 -12.18 -16.60 21.82
CA HIS A 310 -12.28 -16.63 23.28
C HIS A 310 -10.98 -17.17 23.87
#